data_AF-A0A0A1YML7-F1
#
_entry.id   AF-A0A0A1YML7-F1
#
_cell.length_a   1.000
_cell.length_b   1.000
_cell.length_c   1.000
_cell.angle_alpha   90.00
_cell.angle_beta   90.00
_cell.angle_gamma   90.00
#
_symmetry.space_group_name_H-M   'P 1'
#
loop_
_entity.id
_entity.type
_entity.pdbx_description
1 polymer ?
#
loop_
_entity_poly.entity_id
_entity_poly.type
_entity_poly.pdbx_seq_one_letter_code
_entity_poly.pdbx_strand_id
1 'polypeptide(L)'
;MRDQPQQPTYNDDEIDLVELLQSLFRQKYLILAVACLITLGAAAYAFLATPHYKVQSVLRPVDRGSLDELNGTGVYELTPGEALSRAGAGLSSYENRLAFFRDNQALFGGLVTPGRSLEQAFEEFNRAAFTMLQVDPKKPNSLSEFVGISLTYPRGVEGVAVVNDLVTYVLEAERERIASDLKVLIANRLFSLEQKVEAARASYEASKEAQIAALLEADALQRAQLKDELQALRGELKTRRENRIKSLDEAIQIAESLGIEKPTTPSAMADAQRQGQVVRTEVNSREIPLYFMGSEALKAEREALSARRSDDFSEPRIAEIETELELLGNNRQVEILEKRQNEDLYLKDLAEWRQEAAQLKGIKFDTSGLKLVRLDQPALAPLAPIKPKKALVIGLGGVAGLMLGVFVALLRNLMRPRQAEES
;
A
#
# COMPACT_ATOMS: atom_id res chain seq x y z
N MET A 1 57.88 81.15 -51.52
CA MET A 1 57.59 80.13 -52.56
C MET A 1 58.10 78.81 -52.00
N ARG A 2 57.20 77.92 -51.58
CA ARG A 2 56.38 76.99 -52.38
C ARG A 2 57.21 75.82 -52.94
N ASP A 3 56.77 74.63 -52.52
CA ASP A 3 56.54 73.40 -53.28
C ASP A 3 57.63 72.90 -54.25
N GLN A 4 58.03 71.64 -54.08
CA GLN A 4 57.46 70.49 -54.81
C GLN A 4 58.11 69.13 -54.41
N PRO A 5 57.48 67.98 -54.74
CA PRO A 5 57.46 66.77 -53.90
C PRO A 5 58.10 65.48 -54.49
N GLN A 6 58.37 64.54 -53.56
CA GLN A 6 58.38 63.04 -53.54
C GLN A 6 58.95 62.25 -54.76
N GLN A 7 59.78 61.20 -54.60
CA GLN A 7 59.61 59.88 -53.93
C GLN A 7 61.00 59.15 -53.85
N PRO A 8 61.15 57.87 -53.41
CA PRO A 8 60.64 57.11 -52.26
C PRO A 8 61.80 56.45 -51.44
N THR A 9 61.51 55.82 -50.30
CA THR A 9 61.76 54.39 -50.02
C THR A 9 61.16 54.10 -48.65
N TYR A 10 60.06 53.37 -48.66
CA TYR A 10 59.66 52.55 -47.53
C TYR A 10 60.88 51.64 -47.26
N ASN A 11 61.61 51.85 -46.16
CA ASN A 11 62.40 50.75 -45.63
C ASN A 11 61.35 49.73 -45.22
N ASP A 12 61.15 48.75 -46.08
CA ASP A 12 60.77 47.44 -45.60
C ASP A 12 61.84 47.06 -44.58
N ASP A 13 61.55 47.30 -43.30
CA ASP A 13 62.04 46.45 -42.21
C ASP A 13 61.43 45.06 -42.47
N GLU A 14 61.81 44.45 -43.60
CA GLU A 14 61.64 43.04 -43.85
C GLU A 14 62.50 42.39 -42.78
N ILE A 15 61.83 41.81 -41.78
CA ILE A 15 62.47 40.95 -40.80
C ILE A 15 63.15 39.84 -41.60
N ASP A 16 64.46 39.95 -41.77
CA ASP A 16 65.21 39.01 -42.57
C ASP A 16 65.23 37.65 -41.85
N LEU A 17 64.36 36.74 -42.30
CA LEU A 17 64.14 35.44 -41.68
C LEU A 17 65.42 34.61 -41.65
N VAL A 18 66.34 34.86 -42.59
CA VAL A 18 67.63 34.19 -42.67
C VAL A 18 68.58 34.71 -41.58
N GLU A 19 68.58 36.01 -41.30
CA GLU A 19 69.38 36.61 -40.22
C GLU A 19 68.91 36.14 -38.85
N LEU A 20 67.60 36.08 -38.63
CA LEU A 20 67.02 35.49 -37.42
C LEU A 20 67.44 34.04 -37.23
N LEU A 21 67.42 33.23 -38.29
CA LEU A 21 67.83 31.83 -38.22
C LEU A 21 69.32 31.69 -37.87
N GLN A 22 70.19 32.48 -38.51
CA GLN A 22 71.63 32.50 -38.19
C GLN A 22 71.90 32.94 -36.74
N SER A 23 71.15 33.94 -36.25
CA SER A 23 71.26 34.41 -34.87
C SER A 23 70.91 33.32 -33.85
N LEU A 24 69.89 32.51 -34.15
CA LEU A 24 69.47 31.35 -33.35
C LEU A 24 70.55 30.26 -33.34
N PHE A 25 71.11 29.93 -34.51
CA PHE A 25 72.22 28.97 -34.60
C PHE A 25 73.46 29.39 -33.83
N ARG A 26 73.74 30.70 -33.76
CA ARG A 26 74.86 31.25 -32.96
C ARG A 26 74.64 31.10 -31.46
N GLN A 27 73.38 31.02 -31.02
CA GLN A 27 72.98 30.85 -29.62
C GLN A 27 72.54 29.41 -29.28
N LYS A 28 72.84 28.42 -30.13
CA LYS A 28 72.41 27.01 -29.95
C LYS A 28 72.73 26.40 -28.58
N TYR A 29 73.86 26.77 -27.95
CA TYR A 29 74.21 26.30 -26.61
C TYR A 29 73.35 26.93 -25.50
N LEU A 30 72.92 28.19 -25.68
CA LEU A 30 71.98 28.82 -24.76
C LEU A 30 70.60 28.17 -24.88
N ILE A 31 70.13 27.95 -26.10
CA ILE A 31 68.86 27.25 -26.36
C ILE A 31 68.89 25.84 -25.74
N LEU A 32 69.98 25.10 -25.97
CA LEU A 32 70.18 23.76 -25.42
C LEU A 32 70.26 23.77 -23.89
N ALA A 33 70.95 24.73 -23.27
CA ALA A 33 71.08 24.84 -21.82
C ALA A 33 69.72 25.13 -21.16
N VAL A 34 68.95 26.07 -21.70
CA VAL A 34 67.59 26.39 -21.22
C VAL A 34 66.66 25.21 -21.41
N ALA A 35 66.70 24.56 -22.56
CA ALA A 35 65.91 23.36 -22.83
C ALA A 35 66.26 22.21 -21.87
N CYS A 36 67.54 21.96 -21.63
CA CYS A 36 67.99 20.94 -20.67
C CYS A 36 67.52 21.26 -19.25
N LEU A 37 67.62 22.51 -18.81
CA LEU A 37 67.20 22.92 -17.47
C LEU A 37 65.70 22.71 -17.25
N ILE A 38 64.87 23.14 -18.20
CA ILE A 38 63.41 22.96 -18.13
C ILE A 38 63.04 21.48 -18.20
N THR A 39 63.70 20.70 -19.06
CA THR A 39 63.48 19.25 -19.18
C THR A 39 63.88 18.52 -17.89
N LEU A 40 65.00 18.88 -17.27
CA LEU A 40 65.44 18.33 -15.98
C LEU A 40 64.44 18.67 -14.86
N GLY A 41 63.91 19.91 -14.85
CA GLY A 41 62.85 20.30 -13.93
C GLY A 41 61.57 19.48 -14.12
N ALA A 42 61.15 19.27 -15.37
CA ALA A 42 59.99 18.44 -15.70
C ALA A 42 60.21 16.96 -15.33
N ALA A 43 61.42 16.44 -15.53
CA ALA A 43 61.79 15.08 -15.10
C ALA A 43 61.77 14.96 -13.58
N ALA A 44 62.39 15.88 -12.85
CA ALA A 44 62.36 15.91 -11.39
C ALA A 44 60.91 15.91 -10.88
N TYR A 45 60.04 16.78 -11.41
CA TYR A 45 58.62 16.77 -11.09
C TYR A 45 57.95 15.42 -11.40
N ALA A 46 58.19 14.83 -12.58
CA ALA A 46 57.58 13.57 -12.99
C ALA A 46 57.95 12.37 -12.09
N PHE A 47 59.11 12.41 -11.43
CA PHE A 47 59.55 11.35 -10.50
C PHE A 47 59.21 11.65 -9.03
N LEU A 48 59.10 12.93 -8.63
CA LEU A 48 58.76 13.33 -7.25
C LEU A 48 57.26 13.43 -7.00
N ALA A 49 56.45 13.74 -8.03
CA ALA A 49 55.02 13.90 -7.87
C ALA A 49 54.34 12.59 -7.41
N THR A 50 53.35 12.72 -6.52
CA THR A 50 52.65 11.57 -5.94
C THR A 50 51.94 10.75 -7.03
N PRO A 51 52.24 9.45 -7.16
CA PRO A 51 51.59 8.64 -8.17
C PRO A 51 50.13 8.39 -7.77
N HIS A 52 49.24 8.47 -8.75
CA HIS A 52 47.83 8.17 -8.59
C HIS A 52 47.48 6.87 -9.30
N TYR A 53 46.65 6.07 -8.65
CA TYR A 53 46.20 4.76 -9.10
C TYR A 53 44.71 4.80 -9.40
N LYS A 54 44.23 3.89 -10.25
CA LYS A 54 42.83 3.74 -10.58
C LYS A 54 42.39 2.30 -10.36
N VAL A 55 41.31 2.12 -9.63
CA VAL A 55 40.65 0.82 -9.42
C VAL A 55 39.17 0.95 -9.70
N GLN A 56 38.52 -0.16 -10.03
CA GLN A 56 37.10 -0.17 -10.35
C GLN A 56 36.45 -1.48 -9.92
N SER A 57 35.18 -1.40 -9.56
CA SER A 57 34.31 -2.55 -9.33
C SER A 57 33.06 -2.44 -10.19
N VAL A 58 32.60 -3.57 -10.73
CA VAL A 58 31.43 -3.65 -11.62
C VAL A 58 30.45 -4.68 -11.08
N LEU A 59 29.19 -4.24 -11.01
CA LEU A 59 28.03 -4.99 -10.58
C LEU A 59 27.13 -5.26 -11.78
N ARG A 60 26.51 -6.44 -11.79
CA ARG A 60 25.51 -6.85 -12.76
C ARG A 60 24.24 -7.32 -12.05
N PRO A 61 23.09 -7.34 -12.75
CA PRO A 61 21.88 -7.94 -12.22
C PRO A 61 22.14 -9.40 -11.83
N VAL A 62 21.46 -9.85 -10.78
CA VAL A 62 21.37 -11.28 -10.44
C VAL A 62 20.38 -12.00 -11.35
N ASP A 63 20.43 -13.33 -11.32
CA ASP A 63 19.38 -14.14 -11.92
C ASP A 63 18.06 -13.96 -11.15
N ARG A 64 16.93 -14.06 -11.84
CA ARG A 64 15.59 -13.88 -11.24
C ARG A 64 15.41 -14.73 -9.98
N GLY A 65 15.88 -15.99 -10.02
CA GLY A 65 15.81 -16.93 -8.91
C GLY A 65 16.49 -16.49 -7.61
N SER A 66 17.44 -15.54 -7.67
CA SER A 66 18.09 -15.00 -6.48
C SER A 66 17.18 -14.11 -5.62
N LEU A 67 16.07 -13.65 -6.20
CA LEU A 67 15.08 -12.79 -5.55
C LEU A 67 13.73 -13.51 -5.32
N ASP A 68 13.61 -14.78 -5.70
CA ASP A 68 12.36 -15.55 -5.60
C ASP A 68 11.90 -15.74 -4.15
N GLU A 69 12.84 -15.85 -3.19
CA GLU A 69 12.49 -15.95 -1.77
C GLU A 69 11.85 -14.65 -1.26
N LEU A 70 12.36 -13.50 -1.69
CA LEU A 70 11.80 -12.18 -1.35
C LEU A 70 10.45 -11.97 -2.05
N ASN A 71 10.42 -12.17 -3.37
CA ASN A 71 9.22 -11.95 -4.20
C ASN A 71 8.11 -12.96 -3.88
N GLY A 72 8.49 -14.19 -3.53
CA GLY A 72 7.58 -15.25 -3.13
C GLY A 72 6.84 -14.98 -1.82
N THR A 73 7.28 -13.98 -1.03
CA THR A 73 6.48 -13.51 0.12
C THR A 73 5.15 -12.89 -0.29
N GLY A 74 5.02 -12.40 -1.53
CA GLY A 74 3.83 -11.67 -2.00
C GLY A 74 3.58 -10.32 -1.31
N VAL A 75 4.57 -9.83 -0.55
CA VAL A 75 4.51 -8.55 0.17
C VAL A 75 5.46 -7.52 -0.41
N TYR A 76 6.63 -7.97 -0.89
CA TYR A 76 7.66 -7.13 -1.49
C TYR A 76 8.03 -7.67 -2.86
N GLU A 77 8.12 -6.79 -3.85
CA GLU A 77 8.59 -7.15 -5.19
C GLU A 77 9.85 -6.36 -5.54
N LEU A 78 10.87 -7.08 -6.00
CA LEU A 78 12.12 -6.51 -6.48
C LEU A 78 12.57 -7.24 -7.74
N THR A 79 12.75 -6.49 -8.82
CA THR A 79 13.34 -7.03 -10.05
C THR A 79 14.87 -6.95 -10.02
N PRO A 80 15.60 -7.80 -10.77
CA PRO A 80 17.06 -7.72 -10.84
C PRO A 80 17.61 -6.36 -11.33
N GLY A 81 16.89 -5.71 -12.25
CA GLY A 81 17.26 -4.37 -12.75
C GLY A 81 17.06 -3.29 -11.69
N GLU A 82 15.97 -3.33 -10.93
CA GLU A 82 15.76 -2.41 -9.80
C GLU A 82 16.77 -2.64 -8.68
N ALA A 83 17.10 -3.89 -8.37
CA ALA A 83 18.13 -4.22 -7.39
C ALA A 83 19.50 -3.64 -7.80
N LEU A 84 19.86 -3.75 -9.09
CA LEU A 84 21.06 -3.11 -9.64
C LEU A 84 20.99 -1.59 -9.55
N SER A 85 19.86 -1.00 -9.93
CA SER A 85 19.65 0.46 -9.88
C SER A 85 19.77 1.00 -8.46
N ARG A 86 19.19 0.31 -7.47
CA ARG A 86 19.31 0.65 -6.04
C ARG A 86 20.74 0.55 -5.54
N ALA A 87 21.46 -0.52 -5.87
CA ALA A 87 22.89 -0.64 -5.56
C ALA A 87 23.69 0.52 -6.17
N GLY A 88 23.38 0.89 -7.42
CA GLY A 88 23.97 2.03 -8.11
C GLY A 88 23.69 3.38 -7.42
N ALA A 89 22.43 3.62 -7.08
CA ALA A 89 22.00 4.80 -6.33
C ALA A 89 22.73 4.87 -4.98
N GLY A 90 22.80 3.76 -4.25
CA GLY A 90 23.50 3.65 -2.98
C GLY A 90 25.01 3.93 -3.11
N LEU A 91 25.67 3.42 -4.16
CA LEU A 91 27.08 3.69 -4.45
C LEU A 91 27.33 5.14 -4.86
N SER A 92 26.35 5.80 -5.47
CA SER A 92 26.43 7.21 -5.87
C SER A 92 26.09 8.18 -4.74
N SER A 93 25.42 7.71 -3.69
CA SER A 93 24.95 8.53 -2.58
C SER A 93 26.11 9.15 -1.80
N TYR A 94 26.06 10.47 -1.65
CA TYR A 94 27.01 11.22 -0.83
C TYR A 94 26.97 10.75 0.63
N GLU A 95 25.77 10.51 1.16
CA GLU A 95 25.57 10.10 2.55
C GLU A 95 26.21 8.74 2.84
N ASN A 96 25.98 7.75 1.96
CA ASN A 96 26.56 6.42 2.12
C ASN A 96 28.09 6.48 2.07
N ARG A 97 28.67 7.25 1.15
CA ARG A 97 30.12 7.39 1.03
C ARG A 97 30.72 8.14 2.22
N LEU A 98 30.04 9.17 2.73
CA LEU A 98 30.49 9.92 3.90
C LEU A 98 30.43 9.05 5.16
N ALA A 99 29.34 8.30 5.36
CA ALA A 99 29.21 7.36 6.46
C ALA A 99 30.32 6.29 6.40
N PHE A 100 30.51 5.67 5.23
CA PHE A 100 31.59 4.72 5.01
C PHE A 100 32.98 5.33 5.30
N PHE A 101 33.23 6.57 4.86
CA PHE A 101 34.49 7.27 5.12
C PHE A 101 34.72 7.52 6.61
N ARG A 102 33.68 7.94 7.34
CA ARG A 102 33.73 8.16 8.80
C ARG A 102 34.08 6.88 9.55
N ASP A 103 33.52 5.75 9.14
CA ASP A 103 33.69 4.46 9.80
C ASP A 103 35.01 3.77 9.41
N ASN A 104 35.59 4.12 8.26
CA ASN A 104 36.76 3.45 7.69
C ASN A 104 37.96 4.40 7.46
N GLN A 105 38.15 5.38 8.33
CA GLN A 105 39.20 6.42 8.21
C GLN A 105 40.62 5.84 7.98
N ALA A 106 40.90 4.65 8.51
CA ALA A 106 42.19 3.97 8.34
C ALA A 106 42.52 3.65 6.87
N LEU A 107 41.52 3.45 6.01
CA LEU A 107 41.71 3.17 4.58
C LEU A 107 42.13 4.41 3.77
N PHE A 108 41.93 5.60 4.34
CA PHE A 108 42.09 6.90 3.69
C PHE A 108 43.39 7.61 4.09
N GLY A 109 44.45 6.83 4.29
CA GLY A 109 45.75 7.29 4.79
C GLY A 109 46.23 8.60 4.14
N GLY A 110 46.56 9.58 4.98
CA GLY A 110 47.10 10.88 4.56
C GLY A 110 46.07 11.90 4.03
N LEU A 111 44.77 11.57 3.99
CA LEU A 111 43.72 12.52 3.57
C LEU A 111 43.23 13.43 4.71
N VAL A 112 43.30 12.96 5.96
CA VAL A 112 42.91 13.76 7.13
C VAL A 112 44.09 14.66 7.54
N THR A 113 43.95 15.96 7.27
CA THR A 113 44.99 16.96 7.59
C THR A 113 44.62 17.78 8.84
N PRO A 114 45.61 18.18 9.67
CA PRO A 114 45.37 19.02 10.83
C PRO A 114 44.71 20.35 10.43
N GLY A 115 43.63 20.73 11.10
CA GLY A 115 42.94 22.01 10.88
C GLY A 115 41.80 21.99 9.86
N ARG A 116 41.46 20.84 9.27
CA ARG A 116 40.25 20.65 8.45
C ARG A 116 39.26 19.73 9.13
N SER A 117 37.97 19.93 8.88
CA SER A 117 36.95 18.97 9.32
C SER A 117 37.04 17.68 8.50
N LEU A 118 36.56 16.59 9.07
CA LEU A 118 36.51 15.28 8.41
C LEU A 118 35.67 15.35 7.12
N GLU A 119 34.56 16.08 7.15
CA GLU A 119 33.67 16.32 6.01
C GLU A 119 34.35 17.13 4.92
N GLN A 120 35.16 18.13 5.27
CA GLN A 120 35.92 18.92 4.29
C GLN A 120 36.97 18.06 3.58
N ALA A 121 37.67 17.22 4.33
CA ALA A 121 38.63 16.27 3.76
C ALA A 121 37.93 15.25 2.84
N PHE A 122 36.77 14.75 3.26
CA PHE A 122 35.97 13.84 2.47
C PHE A 122 35.45 14.48 1.18
N GLU A 123 34.91 15.70 1.24
CA GLU A 123 34.32 16.37 0.08
C GLU A 123 35.35 16.65 -1.02
N GLU A 124 36.56 17.08 -0.64
CA GLU A 124 37.66 17.26 -1.59
C GLU A 124 38.03 15.94 -2.28
N PHE A 125 38.13 14.85 -1.51
CA PHE A 125 38.41 13.53 -2.04
C PHE A 125 37.26 13.02 -2.93
N ASN A 126 36.02 13.07 -2.44
CA ASN A 126 34.85 12.51 -3.11
C ASN A 126 34.63 13.13 -4.49
N ARG A 127 34.79 14.45 -4.61
CA ARG A 127 34.61 15.19 -5.86
C ARG A 127 35.60 14.79 -6.96
N ALA A 128 36.83 14.47 -6.59
CA ALA A 128 37.91 14.20 -7.54
C ALA A 128 38.17 12.70 -7.76
N ALA A 129 37.85 11.86 -6.78
CA ALA A 129 38.31 10.47 -6.73
C ALA A 129 37.28 9.48 -7.28
N PHE A 130 35.98 9.66 -6.97
CA PHE A 130 34.95 8.70 -7.35
C PHE A 130 34.30 9.03 -8.69
N THR A 131 34.09 7.99 -9.49
CA THR A 131 33.43 8.06 -10.81
C THR A 131 32.49 6.88 -10.94
N MET A 132 31.23 7.15 -11.32
CA MET A 132 30.25 6.07 -11.57
C MET A 132 30.47 5.48 -12.96
N LEU A 133 30.38 4.16 -13.06
CA LEU A 133 30.40 3.40 -14.31
C LEU A 133 28.98 2.92 -14.57
N GLN A 134 28.41 3.26 -15.73
CA GLN A 134 27.06 2.83 -16.09
C GLN A 134 26.94 2.72 -17.61
N VAL A 135 25.92 2.00 -18.06
CA VAL A 135 25.56 1.96 -19.49
C VAL A 135 25.23 3.37 -19.96
N ASP A 136 25.79 3.78 -21.10
CA ASP A 136 25.50 5.08 -21.70
C ASP A 136 24.05 5.07 -22.21
N PRO A 137 23.15 5.92 -21.67
CA PRO A 137 21.75 5.95 -22.08
C PRO A 137 21.58 6.34 -23.56
N LYS A 138 22.59 6.91 -24.19
CA LYS A 138 22.58 7.27 -25.62
C LYS A 138 23.00 6.11 -26.54
N LYS A 139 23.38 4.95 -25.99
CA LYS A 139 23.81 3.77 -26.74
C LYS A 139 22.90 2.57 -26.44
N PRO A 140 21.73 2.48 -27.10
CA PRO A 140 20.72 1.45 -26.82
C PRO A 140 21.16 0.01 -27.15
N ASN A 141 22.25 -0.18 -27.91
CA ASN A 141 22.77 -1.51 -28.29
C ASN A 141 23.73 -2.12 -27.23
N SER A 142 23.56 -1.78 -25.96
CA SER A 142 24.38 -2.35 -24.89
C SER A 142 23.85 -3.74 -24.53
N LEU A 143 24.68 -4.77 -24.73
CA LEU A 143 24.28 -6.18 -24.61
C LEU A 143 23.91 -6.62 -23.16
N SER A 144 24.23 -5.80 -22.15
CA SER A 144 23.93 -6.11 -20.75
C SER A 144 23.98 -4.88 -19.84
N GLU A 145 23.04 -4.76 -18.91
CA GLU A 145 23.04 -3.76 -17.84
C GLU A 145 24.22 -3.99 -16.87
N PHE A 146 24.85 -2.89 -16.44
CA PHE A 146 25.86 -2.90 -15.39
C PHE A 146 25.88 -1.54 -14.69
N VAL A 147 26.28 -1.56 -13.43
CA VAL A 147 26.63 -0.37 -12.65
C VAL A 147 27.93 -0.65 -11.92
N GLY A 148 28.79 0.33 -11.80
CA GLY A 148 30.05 0.19 -11.10
C GLY A 148 30.54 1.50 -10.52
N ILE A 149 31.62 1.41 -9.77
CA ILE A 149 32.30 2.56 -9.20
C ILE A 149 33.79 2.44 -9.49
N SER A 150 34.39 3.55 -9.86
CA SER A 150 35.82 3.68 -10.12
C SER A 150 36.38 4.74 -9.17
N LEU A 151 37.51 4.42 -8.55
CA LEU A 151 38.23 5.27 -7.63
C LEU A 151 39.62 5.61 -8.18
N THR A 152 39.93 6.90 -8.26
CA THR A 152 41.27 7.41 -8.52
C THR A 152 41.87 7.95 -7.23
N TYR A 153 42.97 7.38 -6.76
CA TYR A 153 43.51 7.68 -5.43
C TYR A 153 45.04 7.87 -5.45
N PRO A 154 45.60 8.71 -4.57
CA PRO A 154 47.04 8.88 -4.44
C PRO A 154 47.66 7.69 -3.70
N ARG A 155 48.97 7.50 -3.86
CA ARG A 155 49.76 6.56 -3.05
C ARG A 155 49.57 6.88 -1.56
N GLY A 156 49.19 5.88 -0.77
CA GLY A 156 48.91 5.99 0.67
C GLY A 156 47.47 5.66 1.06
N VAL A 157 46.54 5.70 0.10
CA VAL A 157 45.15 5.25 0.27
C VAL A 157 45.02 3.79 -0.16
N GLU A 158 44.30 3.00 0.62
CA GLU A 158 44.02 1.58 0.34
C GLU A 158 42.86 1.44 -0.65
N GLY A 159 43.03 1.98 -1.86
CA GLY A 159 41.92 2.15 -2.81
C GLY A 159 41.19 0.87 -3.22
N VAL A 160 41.88 -0.28 -3.20
CA VAL A 160 41.26 -1.60 -3.46
C VAL A 160 40.25 -1.95 -2.36
N ALA A 161 40.67 -1.83 -1.09
CA ALA A 161 39.81 -2.06 0.05
C ALA A 161 38.65 -1.05 0.06
N VAL A 162 38.95 0.24 -0.14
CA VAL A 162 37.92 1.29 -0.21
C VAL A 162 36.79 0.94 -1.19
N VAL A 163 37.11 0.48 -2.40
CA VAL A 163 36.06 0.15 -3.38
C VAL A 163 35.31 -1.13 -3.04
N ASN A 164 36.00 -2.20 -2.67
CA ASN A 164 35.35 -3.48 -2.36
C ASN A 164 34.50 -3.39 -1.07
N ASP A 165 35.01 -2.71 -0.06
CA ASP A 165 34.35 -2.55 1.24
C ASP A 165 33.20 -1.56 1.15
N LEU A 166 33.30 -0.49 0.33
CA LEU A 166 32.18 0.42 0.06
C LEU A 166 31.04 -0.30 -0.66
N VAL A 167 31.36 -1.14 -1.64
CA VAL A 167 30.35 -1.98 -2.31
C VAL A 167 29.66 -2.88 -1.28
N THR A 168 30.43 -3.55 -0.43
CA THR A 168 29.87 -4.41 0.63
C THR A 168 28.99 -3.61 1.59
N TYR A 169 29.49 -2.49 2.10
CA TYR A 169 28.75 -1.59 2.99
C TYR A 169 27.41 -1.14 2.40
N VAL A 170 27.39 -0.70 1.15
CA VAL A 170 26.15 -0.28 0.47
C VAL A 170 25.18 -1.45 0.30
N LEU A 171 25.67 -2.64 -0.07
CA LEU A 171 24.80 -3.80 -0.24
C LEU A 171 24.20 -4.27 1.07
N GLU A 172 24.95 -4.24 2.18
CA GLU A 172 24.39 -4.53 3.50
C GLU A 172 23.36 -3.50 3.93
N ALA A 173 23.65 -2.20 3.75
CA ALA A 173 22.70 -1.13 4.06
C ALA A 173 21.39 -1.25 3.25
N GLU A 174 21.45 -1.63 1.97
CA GLU A 174 20.26 -1.88 1.16
C GLU A 174 19.49 -3.14 1.61
N ARG A 175 20.18 -4.20 2.05
CA ARG A 175 19.51 -5.39 2.63
C ARG A 175 18.77 -5.04 3.91
N GLU A 176 19.38 -4.26 4.81
CA GLU A 176 18.74 -3.80 6.04
C GLU A 176 17.53 -2.92 5.75
N ARG A 177 17.63 -2.03 4.75
CA ARG A 177 16.50 -1.20 4.31
C ARG A 177 15.35 -2.07 3.80
N ILE A 178 15.63 -3.05 2.93
CA ILE A 178 14.61 -3.99 2.43
C ILE A 178 13.98 -4.78 3.58
N ALA A 179 14.77 -5.21 4.57
CA ALA A 179 14.26 -5.91 5.76
C ALA A 179 13.26 -5.04 6.53
N SER A 180 13.62 -3.78 6.74
CA SER A 180 12.78 -2.80 7.43
C SER A 180 11.50 -2.51 6.64
N ASP A 181 11.61 -2.28 5.33
CA ASP A 181 10.47 -2.02 4.45
C ASP A 181 9.50 -3.21 4.46
N LEU A 182 10.00 -4.44 4.33
CA LEU A 182 9.20 -5.66 4.40
C LEU A 182 8.45 -5.75 5.73
N LYS A 183 9.12 -5.49 6.86
CA LYS A 183 8.51 -5.49 8.18
C LYS A 183 7.37 -4.47 8.29
N VAL A 184 7.57 -3.27 7.77
CA VAL A 184 6.54 -2.20 7.76
C VAL A 184 5.35 -2.61 6.87
N LEU A 185 5.61 -3.17 5.69
CA LEU A 185 4.55 -3.61 4.78
C LEU A 185 3.73 -4.76 5.38
N ILE A 186 4.37 -5.74 6.01
CA ILE A 186 3.69 -6.83 6.74
C ILE A 186 2.82 -6.24 7.85
N ALA A 187 3.36 -5.33 8.66
CA ALA A 187 2.61 -4.71 9.75
C ALA A 187 1.38 -3.95 9.25
N ASN A 188 1.53 -3.16 8.18
CA ASN A 188 0.42 -2.42 7.57
C ASN A 188 -0.66 -3.35 7.01
N ARG A 189 -0.26 -4.45 6.36
CA ARG A 189 -1.20 -5.43 5.81
C ARG A 189 -1.94 -6.19 6.91
N LEU A 190 -1.25 -6.59 7.97
CA LEU A 190 -1.87 -7.20 9.16
C LEU A 190 -2.87 -6.24 9.82
N PHE A 191 -2.51 -4.98 9.99
CA PHE A 191 -3.39 -3.95 10.54
C PHE A 191 -4.64 -3.77 9.67
N SER A 192 -4.49 -3.74 8.34
CA SER A 192 -5.63 -3.66 7.42
C SER A 192 -6.56 -4.88 7.53
N LEU A 193 -6.02 -6.09 7.68
CA LEU A 193 -6.82 -7.30 7.90
C LEU A 193 -7.57 -7.26 9.24
N GLU A 194 -6.93 -6.78 10.30
CA GLU A 194 -7.55 -6.61 11.61
C GLU A 194 -8.72 -5.61 11.54
N GLN A 195 -8.54 -4.47 10.86
CA GLN A 195 -9.63 -3.52 10.64
C GLN A 195 -10.80 -4.12 9.86
N LYS A 196 -10.54 -4.97 8.86
CA LYS A 196 -11.60 -5.69 8.13
C LYS A 196 -12.37 -6.66 9.02
N VAL A 197 -11.67 -7.40 9.88
CA VAL A 197 -12.29 -8.31 10.85
C VAL A 197 -13.18 -7.55 11.81
N GLU A 198 -12.69 -6.45 12.38
CA GLU A 198 -13.49 -5.62 13.31
C GLU A 198 -14.70 -4.98 12.63
N ALA A 199 -14.54 -4.46 11.40
CA ALA A 199 -15.65 -3.94 10.63
C ALA A 199 -16.71 -5.02 10.33
N ALA A 200 -16.29 -6.24 10.00
CA ALA A 200 -17.19 -7.36 9.74
C ALA A 200 -17.94 -7.80 11.01
N ARG A 201 -17.26 -7.83 12.16
CA ARG A 201 -17.88 -8.09 13.46
C ARG A 201 -18.95 -7.06 13.80
N ALA A 202 -18.62 -5.78 13.68
CA ALA A 202 -19.56 -4.69 13.92
C ALA A 202 -20.76 -4.75 12.96
N SER A 203 -20.52 -5.04 11.67
CA SER A 203 -21.58 -5.19 10.68
C SER A 203 -22.49 -6.39 10.96
N TYR A 204 -21.93 -7.50 11.42
CA TYR A 204 -22.70 -8.68 11.79
C TYR A 204 -23.55 -8.40 13.03
N GLU A 205 -23.00 -7.76 14.05
CA GLU A 205 -23.75 -7.39 15.26
C GLU A 205 -24.94 -6.49 14.92
N ALA A 206 -24.71 -5.43 14.15
CA ALA A 206 -25.77 -4.52 13.72
C ALA A 206 -26.84 -5.24 12.88
N SER A 207 -26.43 -6.17 12.02
CA SER A 207 -27.37 -6.97 11.20
C SER A 207 -28.20 -7.93 12.06
N LYS A 208 -27.57 -8.54 13.08
CA LYS A 208 -28.23 -9.43 14.04
C LYS A 208 -29.25 -8.65 14.88
N GLU A 209 -28.88 -7.49 15.41
CA GLU A 209 -29.79 -6.61 16.15
C GLU A 209 -30.98 -6.17 15.29
N ALA A 210 -30.72 -5.76 14.05
CA ALA A 210 -31.78 -5.39 13.10
C ALA A 210 -32.72 -6.57 12.79
N GLN A 211 -32.17 -7.78 12.64
CA GLN A 211 -32.97 -8.99 12.42
C GLN A 211 -33.84 -9.33 13.63
N ILE A 212 -33.29 -9.24 14.85
CA ILE A 212 -34.05 -9.45 16.09
C ILE A 212 -35.17 -8.41 16.20
N ALA A 213 -34.88 -7.14 15.97
CA ALA A 213 -35.87 -6.07 16.01
C ALA A 213 -37.01 -6.32 15.00
N ALA A 214 -36.69 -6.70 13.76
CA ALA A 214 -37.68 -7.01 12.73
C ALA A 214 -38.57 -8.22 13.11
N LEU A 215 -37.98 -9.28 13.70
CA LEU A 215 -38.74 -10.43 14.19
C LEU A 215 -39.69 -10.02 15.32
N LEU A 216 -39.21 -9.24 16.30
CA LEU A 216 -40.02 -8.79 17.42
C LEU A 216 -41.13 -7.82 16.99
N GLU A 217 -40.88 -6.97 15.98
CA GLU A 217 -41.89 -6.08 15.40
C GLU A 217 -42.97 -6.88 14.67
N ALA A 218 -42.58 -7.88 13.87
CA ALA A 218 -43.52 -8.79 13.22
C ALA A 218 -44.38 -9.54 14.24
N ASP A 219 -43.77 -10.08 15.31
CA ASP A 219 -44.50 -10.75 16.40
C ASP A 219 -45.43 -9.79 17.15
N ALA A 220 -45.03 -8.54 17.35
CA ALA A 220 -45.87 -7.52 18.00
C ALA A 220 -47.08 -7.17 17.14
N LEU A 221 -46.89 -7.00 15.83
CA LEU A 221 -47.96 -6.73 14.88
C LEU A 221 -48.95 -7.90 14.82
N GLN A 222 -48.45 -9.13 14.70
CA GLN A 222 -49.31 -10.32 14.61
C GLN A 222 -50.10 -10.54 15.91
N ARG A 223 -49.48 -10.31 17.09
CA ARG A 223 -50.20 -10.33 18.37
C ARG A 223 -51.28 -9.26 18.46
N ALA A 224 -51.05 -8.06 17.91
CA ALA A 224 -52.08 -7.01 17.89
C ALA A 224 -53.26 -7.41 17.00
N GLN A 225 -52.99 -7.91 15.80
CA GLN A 225 -54.02 -8.38 14.86
C GLN A 225 -54.87 -9.52 15.45
N LEU A 226 -54.23 -10.51 16.07
CA LEU A 226 -54.93 -11.63 16.72
C LEU A 226 -55.78 -11.17 17.92
N LYS A 227 -55.32 -10.18 18.70
CA LYS A 227 -56.10 -9.60 19.78
C LYS A 227 -57.32 -8.83 19.27
N ASP A 228 -57.15 -8.08 18.18
CA ASP A 228 -58.25 -7.37 17.52
C ASP A 228 -59.29 -8.36 16.96
N GLU A 229 -58.86 -9.44 16.31
CA GLU A 229 -59.72 -10.52 15.81
C GLU A 229 -60.48 -11.19 16.96
N LEU A 230 -59.79 -11.53 18.04
CA LEU A 230 -60.39 -12.16 19.21
C LEU A 230 -61.38 -11.23 19.92
N GLN A 231 -61.10 -9.93 20.01
CA GLN A 231 -62.06 -8.95 20.53
C GLN A 231 -63.28 -8.83 19.63
N ALA A 232 -63.11 -8.84 18.32
CA ALA A 232 -64.22 -8.80 17.36
C ALA A 232 -65.10 -10.04 17.46
N LEU A 233 -64.52 -11.25 17.50
CA LEU A 233 -65.24 -12.52 17.67
C LEU A 233 -66.04 -12.54 18.97
N ARG A 234 -65.41 -12.16 20.10
CA ARG A 234 -66.11 -12.06 21.39
C ARG A 234 -67.26 -11.05 21.36
N GLY A 235 -67.07 -9.93 20.65
CA GLY A 235 -68.12 -8.93 20.42
C GLY A 235 -69.29 -9.46 19.58
N GLU A 236 -69.01 -10.21 18.52
CA GLU A 236 -70.01 -10.87 17.68
C GLU A 236 -70.82 -11.89 18.49
N LEU A 237 -70.15 -12.78 19.23
CA LEU A 237 -70.79 -13.79 20.06
C LEU A 237 -71.70 -13.17 21.12
N LYS A 238 -71.24 -12.10 21.78
CA LYS A 238 -72.06 -11.32 22.72
C LYS A 238 -73.30 -10.75 22.04
N THR A 239 -73.16 -10.16 20.86
CA THR A 239 -74.26 -9.59 20.09
C THR A 239 -75.26 -10.68 19.67
N ARG A 240 -74.77 -11.84 19.22
CA ARG A 240 -75.60 -13.00 18.88
C ARG A 240 -76.39 -13.50 20.10
N ARG A 241 -75.75 -13.56 21.28
CA ARG A 241 -76.42 -13.93 22.54
C ARG A 241 -77.49 -12.91 22.94
N GLU A 242 -77.21 -11.61 22.84
CA GLU A 242 -78.19 -10.55 23.15
C GLU A 242 -79.40 -10.59 22.19
N ASN A 243 -79.18 -10.79 20.90
CA ASN A 243 -80.25 -10.96 19.92
C ASN A 243 -81.08 -12.22 20.21
N ARG A 244 -80.43 -13.33 20.61
CA ARG A 244 -81.13 -14.55 21.02
C ARG A 244 -82.00 -14.30 22.24
N ILE A 245 -81.51 -13.59 23.26
CA ILE A 245 -82.29 -13.21 24.45
C ILE A 245 -83.53 -12.40 24.05
N LYS A 246 -83.38 -11.38 23.20
CA LYS A 246 -84.53 -10.58 22.71
C LYS A 246 -85.55 -11.44 21.97
N SER A 247 -85.09 -12.35 21.10
CA SER A 247 -85.98 -13.28 20.39
C SER A 247 -86.71 -14.24 21.35
N LEU A 248 -86.06 -14.66 22.44
CA LEU A 248 -86.68 -15.46 23.49
C LEU A 248 -87.70 -14.65 24.28
N ASP A 249 -87.42 -13.37 24.60
CA ASP A 249 -88.36 -12.49 25.30
C ASP A 249 -89.65 -12.30 24.49
N GLU A 250 -89.54 -12.05 23.17
CA GLU A 250 -90.71 -11.98 22.28
C GLU A 250 -91.49 -13.30 22.26
N ALA A 251 -90.79 -14.43 22.15
CA ALA A 251 -91.42 -15.75 22.14
C ALA A 251 -92.10 -16.08 23.49
N ILE A 252 -91.51 -15.70 24.62
CA ILE A 252 -92.09 -15.85 25.97
C ILE A 252 -93.38 -15.04 26.06
N GLN A 253 -93.37 -13.77 25.64
CA GLN A 253 -94.56 -12.91 25.67
C GLN A 253 -95.70 -13.50 24.84
N ILE A 254 -95.40 -14.00 23.64
CA ILE A 254 -96.41 -14.66 22.78
C ILE A 254 -96.92 -15.93 23.45
N ALA A 255 -96.03 -16.80 23.95
CA ALA A 255 -96.40 -18.05 24.62
C ALA A 255 -97.29 -17.81 25.85
N GLU A 256 -96.97 -16.81 26.68
CA GLU A 256 -97.78 -16.39 27.83
C GLU A 256 -99.16 -15.88 27.40
N SER A 257 -99.23 -15.06 26.35
CA SER A 257 -100.50 -14.53 25.83
C SER A 257 -101.41 -15.62 25.25
N LEU A 258 -100.82 -16.70 24.72
CA LEU A 258 -101.51 -17.86 24.17
C LEU A 258 -101.78 -18.97 25.21
N GLY A 259 -101.33 -18.81 26.46
CA GLY A 259 -101.50 -19.81 27.52
C GLY A 259 -100.66 -21.08 27.33
N ILE A 260 -99.55 -21.00 26.59
CA ILE A 260 -98.65 -22.14 26.33
C ILE A 260 -97.55 -22.16 27.39
N GLU A 261 -97.74 -22.94 28.46
CA GLU A 261 -96.76 -23.06 29.53
C GLU A 261 -95.66 -24.08 29.21
N LYS A 262 -96.05 -25.24 28.65
CA LYS A 262 -95.17 -26.36 28.35
C LYS A 262 -95.00 -26.57 26.84
N PRO A 263 -93.93 -27.26 26.39
CA PRO A 263 -93.72 -27.54 24.99
C PRO A 263 -94.93 -28.22 24.34
N THR A 264 -95.41 -27.65 23.25
CA THR A 264 -96.52 -28.18 22.44
C THR A 264 -96.19 -28.06 20.96
N THR A 265 -96.96 -28.72 20.10
CA THR A 265 -96.86 -28.57 18.65
C THR A 265 -98.15 -27.93 18.11
N PRO A 266 -98.12 -27.34 16.90
CA PRO A 266 -99.34 -26.82 16.28
C PRO A 266 -100.51 -27.82 16.27
N SER A 267 -100.24 -29.11 16.00
CA SER A 267 -101.29 -30.14 16.09
C SER A 267 -101.77 -30.39 17.52
N ALA A 268 -100.85 -30.51 18.48
CA ALA A 268 -101.22 -30.75 19.88
C ALA A 268 -102.02 -29.58 20.48
N MET A 269 -101.76 -28.35 20.06
CA MET A 269 -102.54 -27.16 20.45
C MET A 269 -103.94 -27.16 19.82
N ALA A 270 -104.06 -27.51 18.53
CA ALA A 270 -105.35 -27.60 17.83
C ALA A 270 -106.24 -28.71 18.41
N ASP A 271 -105.63 -29.82 18.82
CA ASP A 271 -106.32 -30.96 19.44
C ASP A 271 -106.74 -30.66 20.90
N ALA A 272 -105.97 -29.86 21.64
CA ALA A 272 -106.37 -29.40 22.98
C ALA A 272 -107.67 -28.57 22.98
N GLN A 273 -108.02 -27.97 21.83
CA GLN A 273 -109.21 -27.13 21.65
C GLN A 273 -110.43 -27.89 21.09
N ARG A 274 -110.29 -29.16 20.69
CA ARG A 274 -111.39 -30.01 20.18
C ARG A 274 -111.33 -31.41 20.79
N GLN A 275 -112.39 -31.83 21.49
CA GLN A 275 -112.53 -33.21 22.00
C GLN A 275 -112.63 -34.23 20.85
N GLY A 276 -111.49 -34.71 20.34
CA GLY A 276 -111.42 -35.77 19.33
C GLY A 276 -109.99 -36.08 18.92
N GLN A 277 -109.49 -37.25 19.34
CA GLN A 277 -108.11 -37.68 19.10
C GLN A 277 -107.92 -38.13 17.64
N VAL A 278 -107.32 -37.28 16.81
CA VAL A 278 -106.95 -37.63 15.42
C VAL A 278 -105.44 -37.58 15.29
N VAL A 279 -104.79 -38.74 15.15
CA VAL A 279 -103.33 -38.81 14.96
C VAL A 279 -102.98 -38.28 13.57
N ARG A 280 -102.34 -37.10 13.51
CA ARG A 280 -101.76 -36.55 12.28
C ARG A 280 -100.24 -36.69 12.34
N THR A 281 -99.66 -37.37 11.36
CA THR A 281 -98.22 -37.35 11.11
C THR A 281 -97.86 -36.00 10.48
N GLU A 282 -97.31 -35.09 11.28
CA GLU A 282 -96.82 -33.81 10.80
C GLU A 282 -95.60 -34.02 9.89
N VAL A 283 -95.77 -33.79 8.59
CA VAL A 283 -94.65 -33.64 7.65
C VAL A 283 -94.47 -32.14 7.46
N ASN A 284 -93.73 -31.50 8.36
CA ASN A 284 -93.54 -30.05 8.30
C ASN A 284 -92.06 -29.70 8.12
N SER A 285 -91.71 -29.29 6.89
CA SER A 285 -90.42 -28.70 6.52
C SER A 285 -90.35 -27.19 6.80
N ARG A 286 -91.17 -26.67 7.74
CA ARG A 286 -91.16 -25.26 8.17
C ARG A 286 -90.73 -25.18 9.62
N GLU A 287 -89.82 -24.25 9.92
CA GLU A 287 -89.36 -23.99 11.29
C GLU A 287 -90.56 -23.69 12.21
N ILE A 288 -90.67 -24.47 13.28
CA ILE A 288 -91.72 -24.29 14.29
C ILE A 288 -91.38 -23.00 15.06
N PRO A 289 -92.31 -22.02 15.14
CA PRO A 289 -92.07 -20.80 15.89
C PRO A 289 -91.71 -21.07 17.36
N LEU A 290 -90.80 -20.27 17.91
CA LEU A 290 -90.22 -20.50 19.24
C LEU A 290 -91.25 -20.57 20.38
N TYR A 291 -92.36 -19.82 20.30
CA TYR A 291 -93.39 -19.77 21.34
C TYR A 291 -94.07 -21.13 21.59
N PHE A 292 -93.98 -22.09 20.66
CA PHE A 292 -94.48 -23.45 20.85
C PHE A 292 -93.63 -24.27 21.84
N MET A 293 -92.39 -23.87 22.16
CA MET A 293 -91.61 -24.50 23.24
C MET A 293 -92.19 -24.25 24.64
N GLY A 294 -93.14 -23.32 24.79
CA GLY A 294 -93.76 -22.98 26.06
C GLY A 294 -92.94 -22.02 26.92
N SER A 295 -93.65 -21.23 27.74
CA SER A 295 -93.05 -20.14 28.51
C SER A 295 -92.05 -20.62 29.57
N GLU A 296 -92.22 -21.79 30.17
CA GLU A 296 -91.29 -22.33 31.19
C GLU A 296 -89.92 -22.66 30.60
N ALA A 297 -89.89 -23.38 29.47
CA ALA A 297 -88.65 -23.79 28.81
C ALA A 297 -87.89 -22.59 28.26
N LEU A 298 -88.60 -21.64 27.63
CA LEU A 298 -88.01 -20.43 27.09
C LEU A 298 -87.43 -19.52 28.20
N LYS A 299 -88.13 -19.39 29.35
CA LYS A 299 -87.61 -18.64 30.52
C LYS A 299 -86.33 -19.27 31.05
N ALA A 300 -86.27 -20.60 31.14
CA ALA A 300 -85.07 -21.31 31.58
C ALA A 300 -83.88 -21.09 30.62
N GLU A 301 -84.09 -21.18 29.29
CA GLU A 301 -83.05 -20.90 28.30
C GLU A 301 -82.55 -19.45 28.39
N ARG A 302 -83.48 -18.49 28.50
CA ARG A 302 -83.15 -17.06 28.65
C ARG A 302 -82.35 -16.82 29.93
N GLU A 303 -82.77 -17.38 31.07
CA GLU A 303 -82.03 -17.26 32.33
C GLU A 303 -80.61 -17.83 32.20
N ALA A 304 -80.46 -19.01 31.59
CA ALA A 304 -79.15 -19.61 31.32
C ALA A 304 -78.25 -18.72 30.43
N LEU A 305 -78.81 -18.11 29.38
CA LEU A 305 -78.06 -17.18 28.51
C LEU A 305 -77.75 -15.84 29.19
N SER A 306 -78.61 -15.36 30.08
CA SER A 306 -78.39 -14.12 30.84
C SER A 306 -77.32 -14.28 31.92
N ALA A 307 -77.25 -15.44 32.56
CA ALA A 307 -76.26 -15.77 33.59
C ALA A 307 -74.87 -16.14 33.03
N ARG A 308 -74.77 -16.42 31.73
CA ARG A 308 -73.53 -16.84 31.08
C ARG A 308 -72.49 -15.71 31.02
N ARG A 309 -71.23 -16.03 31.35
CA ARG A 309 -70.11 -15.07 31.42
C ARG A 309 -69.24 -15.00 30.16
N SER A 310 -69.11 -16.11 29.43
CA SER A 310 -68.33 -16.20 28.19
C SER A 310 -69.03 -17.14 27.21
N ASP A 311 -68.90 -16.84 25.92
CA ASP A 311 -69.40 -17.63 24.81
C ASP A 311 -68.26 -18.30 24.01
N ASP A 312 -67.02 -18.21 24.51
CA ASP A 312 -65.81 -18.63 23.76
C ASP A 312 -65.85 -20.11 23.32
N PHE A 313 -66.49 -20.98 24.12
CA PHE A 313 -66.64 -22.41 23.81
C PHE A 313 -67.44 -22.71 22.54
N SER A 314 -68.18 -21.72 22.01
CA SER A 314 -69.01 -21.88 20.83
C SER A 314 -68.27 -21.61 19.52
N GLU A 315 -67.10 -20.98 19.56
CA GLU A 315 -66.29 -20.62 18.40
C GLU A 315 -64.89 -21.25 18.50
N PRO A 316 -64.61 -22.35 17.76
CA PRO A 316 -63.31 -23.00 17.77
C PRO A 316 -62.13 -22.07 17.46
N ARG A 317 -62.35 -21.04 16.62
CA ARG A 317 -61.31 -20.08 16.23
C ARG A 317 -60.71 -19.33 17.41
N ILE A 318 -61.47 -19.11 18.49
CA ILE A 318 -60.96 -18.42 19.69
C ILE A 318 -59.84 -19.24 20.35
N ALA A 319 -60.00 -20.55 20.47
CA ALA A 319 -58.98 -21.43 21.05
C ALA A 319 -57.72 -21.51 20.17
N GLU A 320 -57.89 -21.49 18.84
CA GLU A 320 -56.78 -21.43 17.89
C GLU A 320 -55.99 -20.13 18.06
N ILE A 321 -56.67 -18.97 18.11
CA ILE A 321 -56.02 -17.67 18.31
C ILE A 321 -55.28 -17.62 19.65
N GLU A 322 -55.87 -18.15 20.73
CA GLU A 322 -55.21 -18.21 22.05
C GLU A 322 -53.92 -19.05 21.98
N THR A 323 -53.94 -20.16 21.25
CA THR A 323 -52.75 -20.99 21.01
C THR A 323 -51.70 -20.25 20.18
N GLU A 324 -52.09 -19.57 19.11
CA GLU A 324 -51.20 -18.75 18.28
C GLU A 324 -50.55 -17.62 19.11
N LEU A 325 -51.31 -16.95 19.97
CA LEU A 325 -50.81 -15.91 20.88
C LEU A 325 -49.79 -16.46 21.89
N GLU A 326 -49.99 -17.67 22.40
CA GLU A 326 -49.03 -18.32 23.30
C GLU A 326 -47.71 -18.65 22.58
N LEU A 327 -47.80 -19.17 21.35
CA LEU A 327 -46.62 -19.48 20.53
C LEU A 327 -45.81 -18.21 20.18
N LEU A 328 -46.49 -17.09 19.88
CA LEU A 328 -45.86 -15.79 19.64
C LEU A 328 -45.25 -15.16 20.90
N GLY A 329 -45.56 -15.69 22.09
CA GLY A 329 -44.95 -15.25 23.35
C GLY A 329 -43.46 -15.58 23.45
N ASN A 330 -43.00 -16.65 22.76
CA ASN A 330 -41.63 -17.14 22.83
C ASN A 330 -41.06 -17.39 21.43
N ASN A 331 -40.46 -16.36 20.82
CA ASN A 331 -39.83 -16.52 19.52
C ASN A 331 -38.49 -17.26 19.63
N ARG A 332 -38.49 -18.53 19.22
CA ARG A 332 -37.30 -19.40 19.22
C ARG A 332 -36.19 -18.92 18.30
N GLN A 333 -36.51 -18.19 17.23
CA GLN A 333 -35.49 -17.65 16.34
C GLN A 333 -34.71 -16.53 17.03
N VAL A 334 -35.40 -15.65 17.75
CA VAL A 334 -34.76 -14.62 18.58
C VAL A 334 -33.89 -15.27 19.66
N GLU A 335 -34.40 -16.27 20.38
CA GLU A 335 -33.63 -17.00 21.39
C GLU A 335 -32.34 -17.63 20.83
N ILE A 336 -32.40 -18.21 19.64
CA ILE A 336 -31.22 -18.80 18.97
C ILE A 336 -30.22 -17.71 18.56
N LEU A 337 -30.70 -16.55 18.07
CA LEU A 337 -29.83 -15.44 17.70
C LEU A 337 -29.14 -14.82 18.91
N GLU A 338 -29.85 -14.65 20.02
CA GLU A 338 -29.30 -14.10 21.27
C GLU A 338 -28.31 -15.05 21.96
N LYS A 339 -28.57 -16.37 21.94
CA LYS A 339 -27.72 -17.36 22.59
C LYS A 339 -26.55 -17.84 21.74
N ARG A 340 -26.41 -17.34 20.52
CA ARG A 340 -25.36 -17.77 19.59
C ARG A 340 -23.99 -17.43 20.17
N GLN A 341 -23.14 -18.44 20.30
CA GLN A 341 -21.74 -18.26 20.69
C GLN A 341 -20.83 -18.36 19.45
N ASN A 342 -19.63 -17.78 19.54
CA ASN A 342 -18.63 -17.80 18.46
C ASN A 342 -19.19 -17.25 17.15
N GLU A 343 -19.75 -16.04 17.21
CA GLU A 343 -20.38 -15.36 16.06
C GLU A 343 -19.42 -15.14 14.88
N ASP A 344 -18.13 -15.07 15.18
CA ASP A 344 -17.03 -15.13 14.20
C ASP A 344 -17.19 -16.27 13.17
N LEU A 345 -17.75 -17.42 13.54
CA LEU A 345 -17.95 -18.56 12.63
C LEU A 345 -18.93 -18.26 11.49
N TYR A 346 -19.77 -17.22 11.65
CA TYR A 346 -20.76 -16.80 10.67
C TYR A 346 -20.24 -15.66 9.78
N LEU A 347 -19.02 -15.17 10.03
CA LEU A 347 -18.37 -14.17 9.19
C LEU A 347 -17.78 -14.86 7.96
N LYS A 348 -18.40 -14.62 6.80
CA LYS A 348 -18.10 -15.27 5.51
C LYS A 348 -16.60 -15.31 5.17
N ASP A 349 -15.92 -14.17 5.27
CA ASP A 349 -14.55 -14.01 4.77
C ASP A 349 -13.49 -14.12 5.89
N LEU A 350 -13.91 -14.40 7.14
CA LEU A 350 -13.00 -14.43 8.29
C LEU A 350 -11.93 -15.51 8.17
N ALA A 351 -12.28 -16.69 7.64
CA ALA A 351 -11.34 -17.77 7.44
C ALA A 351 -10.20 -17.37 6.49
N GLU A 352 -10.55 -16.70 5.39
CA GLU A 352 -9.59 -16.19 4.40
C GLU A 352 -8.67 -15.14 5.01
N TRP A 353 -9.22 -14.15 5.73
CA TRP A 353 -8.42 -13.11 6.39
C TRP A 353 -7.51 -13.67 7.48
N ARG A 354 -7.99 -14.68 8.24
CA ARG A 354 -7.16 -15.38 9.24
C ARG A 354 -6.04 -16.18 8.60
N GLN A 355 -6.31 -16.86 7.49
CA GLN A 355 -5.29 -17.58 6.72
C GLN A 355 -4.23 -16.60 6.22
N GLU A 356 -4.62 -15.50 5.59
CA GLU A 356 -3.69 -14.48 5.10
C GLU A 356 -2.87 -13.87 6.24
N ALA A 357 -3.52 -13.51 7.36
CA ALA A 357 -2.81 -13.00 8.54
C ALA A 357 -1.83 -14.01 9.13
N ALA A 358 -2.18 -15.30 9.15
CA ALA A 358 -1.29 -16.36 9.61
C ALA A 358 -0.10 -16.56 8.67
N GLN A 359 -0.32 -16.51 7.35
CA GLN A 359 0.75 -16.54 6.34
C GLN A 359 1.72 -15.38 6.54
N LEU A 360 1.19 -14.15 6.65
CA LEU A 360 1.99 -12.94 6.87
C LEU A 360 2.81 -13.00 8.18
N LYS A 361 2.21 -13.46 9.29
CA LYS A 361 2.90 -13.67 10.57
C LYS A 361 3.96 -14.78 10.51
N GLY A 362 3.78 -15.75 9.61
CA GLY A 362 4.68 -16.87 9.39
C GLY A 362 5.92 -16.53 8.56
N ILE A 363 5.95 -15.39 7.86
CA ILE A 363 7.09 -14.97 7.06
C ILE A 363 8.30 -14.72 7.97
N LYS A 364 9.26 -15.64 7.93
CA LYS A 364 10.59 -15.50 8.53
C LYS A 364 11.59 -15.32 7.42
N PHE A 365 11.84 -14.08 7.04
CA PHE A 365 12.76 -13.76 5.95
C PHE A 365 14.12 -13.33 6.51
N ASP A 366 15.15 -14.09 6.17
CA ASP A 366 16.54 -13.74 6.49
C ASP A 366 17.15 -12.94 5.33
N THR A 367 17.37 -11.65 5.55
CA THR A 367 17.93 -10.75 4.52
C THR A 367 19.43 -10.95 4.32
N SER A 368 20.12 -11.65 5.22
CA SER A 368 21.56 -11.89 5.17
C SER A 368 21.96 -12.69 3.92
N GLY A 369 21.09 -13.59 3.47
CA GLY A 369 21.30 -14.40 2.27
C GLY A 369 20.92 -13.72 0.95
N LEU A 370 20.26 -12.55 1.01
CA LEU A 370 19.69 -11.90 -0.17
C LEU A 370 20.79 -11.38 -1.11
N LYS A 371 20.86 -11.96 -2.31
CA LYS A 371 21.79 -11.52 -3.34
C LYS A 371 21.12 -10.46 -4.21
N LEU A 372 21.39 -9.19 -3.92
CA LEU A 372 20.85 -8.04 -4.66
C LEU A 372 21.48 -7.88 -6.05
N VAL A 373 22.80 -8.06 -6.12
CA VAL A 373 23.60 -7.88 -7.34
C VAL A 373 24.68 -8.96 -7.41
N ARG A 374 25.13 -9.26 -8.62
CA ARG A 374 26.31 -10.09 -8.84
C ARG A 374 27.53 -9.20 -8.99
N LEU A 375 28.56 -9.45 -8.19
CA LEU A 375 29.87 -8.83 -8.36
C LEU A 375 30.55 -9.46 -9.58
N ASP A 376 30.59 -8.72 -10.69
CA ASP A 376 31.16 -9.18 -11.97
C ASP A 376 32.67 -8.96 -12.00
N GLN A 377 33.11 -7.76 -11.62
CA GLN A 377 34.52 -7.40 -11.52
C GLN A 377 34.80 -6.82 -10.12
N PRO A 378 35.52 -7.52 -9.23
CA PRO A 378 36.01 -6.92 -7.99
C PRO A 378 37.11 -5.90 -8.28
N ALA A 379 37.32 -4.96 -7.37
CA ALA A 379 38.48 -4.08 -7.44
C ALA A 379 39.76 -4.89 -7.18
N LEU A 380 40.71 -4.80 -8.12
CA LEU A 380 42.01 -5.46 -8.06
C LEU A 380 43.13 -4.44 -8.01
N ALA A 381 44.27 -4.82 -7.43
CA ALA A 381 45.43 -3.96 -7.33
C ALA A 381 45.94 -3.54 -8.73
N PRO A 382 46.08 -2.23 -9.00
CA PRO A 382 46.53 -1.75 -10.30
C PRO A 382 48.03 -1.96 -10.47
N LEU A 383 48.44 -2.46 -11.64
CA LEU A 383 49.84 -2.77 -11.94
C LEU A 383 50.72 -1.52 -12.11
N ALA A 384 50.14 -0.40 -12.52
CA ALA A 384 50.86 0.85 -12.79
C ALA A 384 50.00 2.08 -12.46
N PRO A 385 50.63 3.22 -12.09
CA PRO A 385 49.92 4.46 -11.84
C PRO A 385 49.40 5.10 -13.14
N ILE A 386 48.24 5.77 -13.07
CA ILE A 386 47.63 6.48 -14.20
C ILE A 386 48.17 7.91 -14.37
N LYS A 387 48.67 8.53 -13.29
CA LYS A 387 49.29 9.87 -13.28
C LYS A 387 50.47 9.93 -12.29
N PRO A 388 51.50 10.77 -12.55
CA PRO A 388 51.73 11.51 -13.79
C PRO A 388 52.19 10.59 -14.94
N LYS A 389 51.80 10.92 -16.17
CA LYS A 389 52.32 10.22 -17.37
C LYS A 389 53.76 10.68 -17.62
N LYS A 390 54.72 10.03 -16.96
CA LYS A 390 56.14 10.46 -16.91
C LYS A 390 56.70 10.83 -18.28
N ALA A 391 56.52 9.96 -19.28
CA ALA A 391 57.00 10.19 -20.65
C ALA A 391 56.37 11.45 -21.29
N LEU A 392 55.07 11.67 -21.09
CA LEU A 392 54.37 12.82 -21.64
C LEU A 392 54.80 14.13 -20.96
N VAL A 393 54.99 14.11 -19.63
CA VAL A 393 55.47 15.29 -18.88
C VAL A 393 56.88 15.68 -19.30
N ILE A 394 57.78 14.70 -19.43
CA ILE A 394 59.16 14.94 -19.88
C ILE A 394 59.19 15.42 -21.33
N GLY A 395 58.40 14.80 -22.22
CA GLY A 395 58.29 15.21 -23.63
C GLY A 395 57.78 16.64 -23.79
N LEU A 396 56.70 17.00 -23.10
CA LEU A 396 56.19 18.38 -23.10
C LEU A 396 57.19 19.37 -22.47
N GLY A 397 57.86 18.97 -21.39
CA GLY A 397 58.94 19.76 -20.79
C GLY A 397 60.08 20.05 -21.77
N GLY A 398 60.46 19.06 -22.60
CA GLY A 398 61.44 19.23 -23.66
C GLY A 398 61.01 20.22 -24.73
N VAL A 399 59.79 20.09 -25.25
CA VAL A 399 59.25 21.01 -26.27
C VAL A 399 59.12 22.43 -25.73
N ALA A 400 58.52 22.59 -24.54
CA ALA A 400 58.38 23.89 -23.89
C ALA A 400 59.76 24.51 -23.58
N GLY A 401 60.71 23.69 -23.16
CA GLY A 401 62.09 24.10 -22.92
C GLY A 401 62.79 24.63 -24.16
N LEU A 402 62.60 23.96 -25.31
CA LEU A 402 63.13 24.43 -26.59
C LEU A 402 62.46 25.73 -27.03
N MET A 403 61.13 25.84 -26.94
CA MET A 403 60.41 27.06 -27.30
C MET A 403 60.84 28.26 -26.45
N LEU A 404 60.98 28.06 -25.13
CA LEU A 404 61.44 29.10 -24.22
C LEU A 404 62.91 29.45 -24.48
N GLY A 405 63.75 28.46 -24.78
CA GLY A 405 65.14 28.68 -25.18
C GLY A 405 65.27 29.54 -26.44
N VAL A 406 64.46 29.25 -27.47
CA VAL A 406 64.38 30.05 -28.71
C VAL A 406 63.92 31.47 -28.40
N PHE A 407 62.87 31.64 -27.59
CA PHE A 407 62.35 32.96 -27.20
C PHE A 407 63.38 33.81 -26.46
N VAL A 408 64.08 33.22 -25.47
CA VAL A 408 65.16 33.91 -24.74
C VAL A 408 66.32 34.28 -25.67
N ALA A 409 66.66 33.40 -26.63
CA ALA A 409 67.71 33.70 -27.61
C ALA A 409 67.35 34.88 -28.52
N LEU A 410 66.08 34.98 -28.94
CA LEU A 410 65.56 36.10 -29.73
C LEU A 410 65.55 37.41 -28.94
N LEU A 411 65.04 37.41 -27.70
CA LEU A 411 65.06 38.60 -26.83
C LEU A 411 66.48 39.08 -26.57
N ARG A 412 67.40 38.16 -26.30
CA ARG A 412 68.81 38.47 -26.12
C ARG A 412 69.44 39.07 -27.39
N ASN A 413 69.00 38.63 -28.56
CA ASN A 413 69.45 39.19 -29.84
C ASN A 413 68.96 40.63 -30.04
N LEU A 414 67.70 40.91 -29.67
CA LEU A 414 67.09 42.25 -29.76
C LEU A 414 67.69 43.25 -28.75
N MET A 415 68.12 42.79 -27.58
CA MET A 415 68.75 43.62 -26.54
C MET A 415 70.25 43.83 -26.73
N ARG A 416 70.86 43.22 -27.75
CA ARG A 416 72.27 43.46 -28.07
C ARG A 416 72.38 44.84 -28.71
N PRO A 417 73.19 45.78 -28.18
CA PRO A 417 73.37 47.07 -28.84
C PRO A 417 73.92 46.81 -30.24
N ARG A 418 73.24 47.34 -31.27
CA ARG A 418 73.81 47.44 -32.62
C ARG A 418 75.11 48.22 -32.45
N GLN A 419 76.24 47.53 -32.50
CA GLN A 419 77.51 48.22 -32.71
C GLN A 419 77.35 48.89 -34.07
N ALA A 420 77.31 50.22 -34.08
CA ALA A 420 77.40 50.99 -35.29
C ALA A 420 78.69 50.54 -35.97
N GLU A 421 78.56 49.85 -37.10
CA GLU A 421 79.65 49.73 -38.05
C GLU A 421 79.83 51.13 -38.66
N GLU A 422 80.73 51.90 -38.04
CA GLU A 422 81.42 52.98 -38.75
C GLU A 422 82.32 52.35 -39.80
N SER A 423 81.99 52.58 -41.06
CA SER A 423 82.97 52.76 -42.13
C SER A 423 82.36 53.65 -43.21
#